data_AF-A0A917XUD3-F1
#
_entry.id   AF-A0A917XUD3-F1
#
_cell.length_a   1.000
_cell.length_b   1.000
_cell.length_c   1.000
_cell.angle_alpha   90.00
_cell.angle_beta   90.00
_cell.angle_gamma   90.00
#
_symmetry.space_group_name_H-M   'P 1'
#
loop_
_entity.id
_entity.type
_entity.pdbx_description
1 polymer ?
#
loop_
_entity_poly.entity_id
_entity_poly.type
_entity_poly.pdbx_seq_one_letter_code
_entity_poly.pdbx_strand_id
1 'polypeptide(L)' 'MSGGLMKGLMLGGLAGLLFGGLLGNMGIFGSILGLLINGLAIIFSILVAVKIYHFFKRKRKEEANVWRN' A
#
# COMPACT_ATOMS: atom_id res chain seq x y z
N MET A 1 8.25 -18.03 -12.31
CA MET A 1 8.32 -16.76 -11.55
C MET A 1 7.04 -15.88 -11.70
N SER A 2 5.85 -16.44 -11.93
CA SER A 2 4.63 -15.65 -12.27
C SER A 2 3.57 -15.54 -11.15
N GLY A 3 3.80 -16.10 -9.96
CA GLY A 3 2.75 -16.20 -8.93
C GLY A 3 2.64 -15.05 -7.92
N GLY A 4 3.62 -14.16 -7.82
CA GLY A 4 3.71 -13.18 -6.72
C GLY A 4 2.57 -12.16 -6.72
N LEU A 5 2.35 -11.50 -7.87
CA LEU A 5 1.30 -10.50 -8.03
C LEU A 5 -0.10 -11.11 -7.84
N MET A 6 -0.37 -12.25 -8.49
CA MET A 6 -1.68 -12.90 -8.43
C MET A 6 -2.01 -13.38 -7.01
N LYS A 7 -1.03 -13.95 -6.28
CA LYS A 7 -1.21 -14.30 -4.87
C LYS A 7 -1.47 -13.07 -4.00
N GLY A 8 -0.77 -11.98 -4.24
CA GLY A 8 -0.99 -10.70 -3.54
C GLY A 8 -2.38 -10.13 -3.79
N LEU A 9 -2.84 -10.12 -5.05
CA LEU A 9 -4.19 -9.68 -5.43
C LEU A 9 -5.28 -10.60 -4.89
N MET A 10 -5.06 -11.92 -4.89
CA MET A 10 -6.03 -12.87 -4.31
C MET A 10 -6.13 -12.72 -2.80
N LEU A 11 -5.00 -12.68 -2.08
CA LEU A 11 -5.01 -12.51 -0.63
C LEU A 11 -5.54 -11.13 -0.22
N GLY A 12 -5.08 -10.07 -0.88
CA GLY A 12 -5.51 -8.70 -0.60
C GLY A 12 -6.96 -8.44 -1.02
N GLY A 13 -7.38 -8.95 -2.17
CA GLY A 13 -8.74 -8.82 -2.68
C GLY A 13 -9.75 -9.58 -1.83
N LEU A 14 -9.44 -10.82 -1.43
CA LEU A 14 -10.30 -11.59 -0.54
C LEU A 14 -10.36 -10.97 0.86
N ALA A 15 -9.22 -10.54 1.42
CA ALA A 15 -9.21 -9.82 2.70
C ALA A 15 -10.01 -8.51 2.63
N GLY A 16 -9.89 -7.75 1.54
CA GLY A 16 -10.64 -6.51 1.33
C GLY A 16 -12.14 -6.73 1.19
N LEU A 17 -12.56 -7.79 0.48
CA LEU A 17 -13.99 -8.14 0.35
C LEU A 17 -14.59 -8.63 1.67
N LEU A 18 -13.87 -9.47 2.42
CA LEU A 18 -14.34 -9.94 3.74
C LEU A 18 -14.42 -8.79 4.73
N PHE A 19 -13.38 -7.96 4.81
CA PHE A 19 -13.36 -6.83 5.74
C PHE A 19 -14.36 -5.74 5.33
N GLY A 20 -14.48 -5.44 4.03
CA GLY A 20 -15.48 -4.51 3.50
C GLY A 20 -16.92 -4.99 3.71
N GLY A 21 -17.18 -6.27 3.52
CA GLY A 21 -18.50 -6.88 3.77
C GLY A 21 -18.88 -6.88 5.25
N LEU A 22 -17.93 -7.22 6.13
CA LEU A 22 -18.14 -7.16 7.59
C LEU A 22 -18.41 -5.74 8.07
N LEU A 23 -17.58 -4.77 7.66
CA LEU A 23 -17.76 -3.38 8.04
C LEU A 23 -19.05 -2.80 7.45
N GLY A 24 -19.39 -3.11 6.19
CA GLY A 24 -20.63 -2.65 5.58
C GLY A 24 -21.90 -3.12 6.31
N ASN A 25 -21.86 -4.31 6.92
CA ASN A 25 -22.98 -4.87 7.65
C ASN A 25 -23.17 -4.30 9.07
N MET A 26 -22.20 -3.54 9.60
CA MET A 26 -22.26 -2.95 10.95
C MET A 26 -23.01 -1.61 11.02
N GLY A 27 -23.65 -1.16 9.93
CA GLY A 27 -24.36 0.12 9.87
C GLY A 27 -23.44 1.31 10.13
N ILE A 28 -23.86 2.24 11.01
CA ILE A 28 -23.13 3.50 11.28
C ILE A 28 -21.73 3.24 11.86
N PHE A 29 -21.57 2.25 12.74
CA PHE A 29 -20.25 1.86 13.25
C PHE A 29 -19.33 1.36 12.13
N GLY A 30 -19.92 0.63 11.18
CA GLY A 30 -19.27 0.21 9.95
C GLY A 30 -18.72 1.35 9.12
N SER A 31 -19.50 2.42 8.94
CA SER A 31 -19.08 3.61 8.21
C SER A 31 -17.92 4.35 8.90
N ILE A 32 -17.96 4.49 10.24
CA ILE A 32 -16.88 5.14 11.00
C ILE A 32 -15.58 4.34 10.89
N LEU A 33 -15.65 3.03 11.11
CA LEU A 33 -14.49 2.15 10.98
C LEU A 33 -13.99 2.12 9.53
N GLY A 34 -14.89 2.03 8.56
CA GLY A 34 -14.56 2.08 7.14
C GLY A 34 -13.80 3.35 6.75
N LEU A 35 -14.23 4.51 7.26
CA LEU A 35 -13.53 5.78 7.05
C LEU A 35 -12.13 5.78 7.70
N LEU A 36 -11.99 5.26 8.92
CA LEU A 36 -10.68 5.13 9.58
C LEU A 36 -9.72 4.26 8.78
N ILE A 37 -10.18 3.07 8.37
CA ILE A 37 -9.37 2.13 7.58
C ILE A 37 -9.04 2.70 6.21
N ASN A 38 -9.98 3.36 5.54
CA ASN A 38 -9.73 4.01 4.25
C ASN A 38 -8.68 5.13 4.38
N GLY A 39 -8.79 5.97 5.40
CA GLY A 39 -7.79 7.02 5.68
C GLY A 39 -6.40 6.46 5.96
N LEU A 40 -6.30 5.42 6.78
CA LEU A 40 -5.03 4.73 7.05
C LEU A 40 -4.42 4.10 5.79
N ALA A 41 -5.25 3.52 4.92
CA ALA A 41 -4.79 2.92 3.67
C ALA A 41 -4.17 3.96 2.72
N ILE A 42 -4.77 5.16 2.62
CA ILE A 42 -4.24 6.26 1.81
C ILE A 42 -2.90 6.73 2.39
N ILE A 43 -2.82 6.98 3.70
CA ILE A 43 -1.60 7.43 4.37
C ILE A 43 -0.48 6.41 4.15
N PHE A 44 -0.77 5.13 4.38
CA PHE A 44 0.20 4.04 4.17
C PHE A 44 0.67 3.98 2.71
N SER A 45 -0.25 4.09 1.74
CA SER A 45 0.09 4.09 0.31
C SER A 45 1.01 5.26 -0.06
N ILE A 46 0.75 6.47 0.45
CA ILE A 46 1.60 7.65 0.23
C ILE A 46 3.00 7.42 0.83
N LEU A 47 3.08 6.94 2.08
CA LEU A 47 4.36 6.68 2.74
C LEU A 47 5.20 5.65 1.98
N VAL A 48 4.58 4.57 1.49
CA VAL A 48 5.23 3.55 0.67
C VAL A 48 5.71 4.17 -0.64
N ALA A 49 4.88 4.92 -1.35
CA ALA A 49 5.25 5.58 -2.61
C ALA A 49 6.43 6.56 -2.42
N VAL A 50 6.40 7.37 -1.36
CA VAL A 50 7.48 8.32 -1.02
C VAL A 50 8.78 7.57 -0.71
N LYS A 51 8.73 6.47 0.05
CA LYS A 51 9.91 5.64 0.33
C LYS A 51 10.50 5.03 -0.94
N ILE A 52 9.66 4.49 -1.82
CA ILE A 52 10.08 3.94 -3.10
C ILE A 52 10.74 5.01 -3.96
N TYR A 53 10.12 6.19 -4.06
CA TYR A 53 10.69 7.32 -4.80
C TYR A 53 12.06 7.75 -4.26
N HIS A 54 12.18 7.92 -2.93
CA HIS A 54 13.45 8.28 -2.30
C HIS A 54 14.52 7.20 -2.49
N PHE A 55 14.16 5.93 -2.44
CA PHE A 55 15.07 4.81 -2.68
C PHE A 55 15.68 4.88 -4.08
N PHE A 56 14.86 5.05 -5.11
CA PHE A 56 15.34 5.19 -6.49
C PHE A 56 16.13 6.48 -6.71
N LYS A 57 15.74 7.59 -6.08
CA LYS A 57 16.47 8.86 -6.16
C LYS A 57 17.85 8.77 -5.50
N ARG A 58 17.97 8.07 -4.37
CA ARG A 58 19.25 7.88 -3.67
C ARG A 58 20.21 7.02 -4.49
N LYS A 59 19.74 5.92 -5.08
CA LYS A 59 20.56 5.08 -5.98
C LYS A 59 21.17 5.88 -7.14
N ARG A 60 20.38 6.73 -7.79
CA ARG A 60 20.90 7.57 -8.90
C ARG A 60 21.95 8.59 -8.45
N LYS A 61 21.88 9.09 -7.20
CA LYS A 61 22.91 9.98 -6.65
C LYS A 61 24.18 9.23 -6.27
N GLU A 62 24.06 8.02 -5.75
CA GLU A 62 25.20 7.13 -5.45
C GLU A 62 25.94 6.78 -6.75
N GLU A 63 25.24 6.36 -7.80
CA GLU A 63 25.82 6.06 -9.12
C GLU A 63 26.54 7.27 -9.74
N ALA A 64 25.99 8.48 -9.64
CA ALA A 64 26.63 9.69 -10.17
C ALA A 64 27.91 10.10 -9.42
N ASN A 65 28.04 9.76 -8.13
CA ASN A 65 29.23 10.06 -7.34
C ASN A 65 30.35 9.03 -7.54
N VAL A 66 30.05 7.80 -7.98
CA VAL A 66 31.07 6.78 -8.27
C VAL A 66 31.98 7.19 -9.44
N TRP A 67 31.48 7.95 -10.42
CA TRP A 67 32.28 8.44 -11.55
C TRP A 67 33.05 9.74 -11.27
N ARG A 68 32.96 10.29 -10.05
CA ARG A 68 33.63 11.56 -9.67
C ARG A 68 34.85 11.36 -8.75
N ASN A 69 35.13 10.14 -8.34
CA ASN A 69 36.36 9.74 -7.61
C ASN A 69 37.22 8.84 -8.50
#